data_AF-A0A520WX80-F1
#
_entry.id   AF-A0A520WX80-F1
#
_cell.length_a   1.000
_cell.length_b   1.000
_cell.length_c   1.000
_cell.angle_alpha   90.00
_cell.angle_beta   90.00
_cell.angle_gamma   90.00
#
_symmetry.space_group_name_H-M   'P 1'
#
loop_
_entity.id
_entity.type
_entity.pdbx_description
1 polymer ?
#
loop_
_entity_poly.entity_id
_entity_poly.type
_entity_poly.pdbx_seq_one_letter_code
_entity_poly.pdbx_strand_id
1 'polypeptide(L)'
;GNFQLNVMLPVVGYNLLQSIEILANASVVLADKAIAGFTVNEENIHRALGRNPILVTALNPVIGYELGAAVAKKAYAQGRAVKDVAKEMTDLTDEELDRLLDPAALTEGGIKH
;
A
#
# COMPACT_ATOMS: atom_id res chain seq x y z
N GLY A 1 12.58 -40.23 16.36
CA GLY A 1 13.74 -41.09 16.03
C GLY A 1 14.09 -41.91 17.26
N ASN A 2 14.55 -43.14 17.08
CA ASN A 2 14.93 -44.02 18.19
C ASN A 2 16.37 -44.53 17.95
N PHE A 3 17.27 -44.30 18.91
CA PHE A 3 18.71 -44.56 18.80
C PHE A 3 19.36 -43.96 17.52
N GLN A 4 20.17 -44.72 16.76
CA GLN A 4 21.05 -44.18 15.71
C GLN A 4 20.39 -43.94 14.33
N LEU A 5 19.13 -44.33 14.12
CA LEU A 5 18.47 -44.19 12.81
C LEU A 5 17.01 -43.71 12.95
N ASN A 6 16.61 -42.75 12.13
CA ASN A 6 15.23 -42.31 12.06
C ASN A 6 14.43 -43.15 11.05
N VAL A 7 13.57 -44.03 11.55
CA VAL A 7 12.73 -44.92 10.74
C VAL A 7 11.62 -44.19 9.97
N MET A 8 11.36 -42.91 10.27
CA MET A 8 10.32 -42.11 9.61
C MET A 8 10.84 -41.31 8.41
N LEU A 9 12.14 -41.41 8.08
CA LEU A 9 12.75 -40.70 6.95
C LEU A 9 12.01 -40.88 5.62
N PRO A 10 11.44 -42.07 5.27
CA PRO A 10 10.65 -42.22 4.06
C PRO A 10 9.41 -41.31 4.03
N VAL A 11 8.71 -41.17 5.15
CA VAL A 11 7.53 -40.30 5.27
C VAL A 11 7.94 -38.82 5.17
N VAL A 12 9.07 -38.44 5.76
CA VAL A 12 9.62 -37.07 5.64
C VAL A 12 9.97 -36.76 4.19
N GLY A 13 10.69 -37.66 3.52
CA GLY A 13 11.06 -37.51 2.11
C GLY A 13 9.83 -37.40 1.20
N TYR A 14 8.83 -38.26 1.41
CA TYR A 14 7.57 -38.21 0.67
C TYR A 14 6.87 -36.86 0.82
N ASN A 15 6.65 -36.41 2.07
CA ASN A 15 5.95 -35.14 2.31
C ASN A 15 6.73 -33.94 1.75
N LEU A 16 8.05 -33.95 1.83
CA LEU A 16 8.89 -32.89 1.27
C LEU A 16 8.75 -32.84 -0.25
N LEU A 17 8.90 -33.97 -0.94
CA LEU A 17 8.80 -34.03 -2.40
C LEU A 17 7.40 -33.66 -2.88
N GLN A 18 6.35 -34.15 -2.21
CA GLN A 18 4.97 -33.78 -2.50
C GLN A 18 4.71 -32.28 -2.28
N SER A 19 5.24 -31.70 -1.21
CA SER A 19 5.09 -30.26 -0.96
C SER A 19 5.79 -29.42 -2.04
N ILE A 20 6.97 -29.85 -2.48
CA ILE A 20 7.71 -29.20 -3.58
C ILE A 20 6.89 -29.26 -4.87
N GLU A 21 6.36 -30.43 -5.21
CA GLU A 21 5.54 -30.62 -6.41
C GLU A 21 4.28 -29.74 -6.40
N ILE A 22 3.56 -29.73 -5.28
CA ILE A 22 2.36 -28.88 -5.12
C ILE A 22 2.73 -27.41 -5.25
N LEU A 23 3.79 -26.96 -4.56
CA LEU A 23 4.20 -25.55 -4.61
C LEU A 23 4.63 -25.13 -6.01
N ALA A 24 5.40 -25.96 -6.72
CA ALA A 24 5.83 -25.70 -8.08
C ALA A 24 4.61 -25.56 -9.01
N ASN A 25 3.70 -26.52 -8.98
CA ASN A 25 2.50 -26.51 -9.81
C ASN A 25 1.58 -25.33 -9.47
N ALA A 26 1.35 -25.07 -8.18
CA ALA A 26 0.52 -23.94 -7.73
C ALA A 26 1.11 -22.59 -8.13
N SER A 27 2.45 -22.45 -8.11
CA SER A 27 3.12 -21.20 -8.51
C SER A 27 2.93 -20.90 -10.00
N VAL A 28 3.06 -21.93 -10.85
CA VAL A 28 2.81 -21.80 -12.30
C VAL A 28 1.35 -21.44 -12.57
N VAL A 29 0.41 -22.16 -11.92
CA VAL A 29 -1.02 -21.87 -12.07
C VAL A 29 -1.38 -20.46 -11.61
N LEU A 30 -0.84 -20.01 -10.47
CA LEU A 30 -1.05 -18.65 -9.97
C LEU A 30 -0.53 -17.61 -10.97
N ALA A 31 0.68 -17.81 -11.48
CA ALA A 31 1.30 -16.92 -12.46
C ALA A 31 0.42 -16.81 -13.73
N ASP A 32 0.04 -17.95 -14.31
CA ASP A 32 -0.65 -17.98 -15.60
C ASP A 32 -2.14 -17.62 -15.51
N LYS A 33 -2.82 -18.03 -14.44
CA LYS A 33 -4.29 -17.91 -14.32
C LYS A 33 -4.76 -16.69 -13.55
N ALA A 34 -3.93 -16.14 -12.66
CA ALA A 34 -4.30 -14.98 -11.86
C ALA A 34 -3.45 -13.75 -12.18
N ILE A 35 -2.12 -13.89 -12.23
CA ILE A 35 -1.21 -12.75 -12.35
C ILE A 35 -1.09 -12.25 -13.80
N ALA A 36 -0.95 -13.14 -14.78
CA ALA A 36 -0.72 -12.77 -16.18
C ALA A 36 -1.84 -11.88 -16.77
N GLY A 37 -3.07 -12.07 -16.31
CA GLY A 37 -4.24 -11.28 -16.70
C GLY A 37 -4.67 -10.24 -15.66
N PHE A 38 -3.88 -10.02 -14.61
CA PHE A 38 -4.25 -9.09 -13.54
C PHE A 38 -4.34 -7.66 -14.09
N THR A 39 -5.47 -7.02 -13.82
CA THR A 39 -5.71 -5.62 -14.18
C THR A 39 -6.16 -4.85 -12.95
N VAL A 40 -5.91 -3.54 -13.00
CA VAL A 40 -6.16 -2.65 -11.88
C VAL A 40 -7.39 -1.79 -12.19
N ASN A 41 -8.26 -1.63 -11.20
CA ASN A 41 -9.35 -0.66 -11.26
C ASN A 41 -8.82 0.71 -10.83
N GLU A 42 -8.26 1.44 -11.80
CA GLU A 42 -7.67 2.77 -11.61
C GLU A 42 -8.67 3.77 -11.00
N GLU A 43 -9.92 3.76 -11.45
CA GLU A 43 -10.96 4.67 -10.94
C GLU A 43 -11.18 4.50 -9.43
N ASN A 44 -11.25 3.24 -8.98
CA ASN A 44 -11.41 2.95 -7.56
C ASN A 44 -10.17 3.35 -6.76
N ILE A 45 -8.97 3.13 -7.29
CA ILE A 45 -7.72 3.54 -6.65
C ILE A 45 -7.66 5.06 -6.51
N HIS A 46 -7.86 5.82 -7.60
CA HIS A 46 -7.82 7.28 -7.56
C HIS A 46 -8.85 7.86 -6.58
N ARG A 47 -10.07 7.29 -6.56
CA ARG A 47 -11.11 7.70 -5.61
C ARG A 47 -10.72 7.43 -4.16
N ALA A 48 -10.15 6.27 -3.87
CA ALA A 48 -9.70 5.91 -2.53
C ALA A 48 -8.50 6.78 -2.09
N LEU A 49 -7.57 7.02 -3.01
CA LEU A 49 -6.35 7.77 -2.78
C LEU A 49 -6.64 9.23 -2.44
N GLY A 50 -7.46 9.92 -3.24
CA GLY A 50 -7.79 11.34 -2.98
C GLY A 50 -8.50 11.57 -1.64
N ARG A 51 -9.23 10.56 -1.13
CA ARG A 51 -9.94 10.61 0.16
C ARG A 51 -9.12 10.09 1.33
N ASN A 52 -7.91 9.58 1.08
CA ASN A 52 -7.10 8.97 2.12
C ASN A 52 -6.49 10.07 3.03
N PRO A 53 -6.88 10.14 4.32
CA PRO A 53 -6.36 11.16 5.23
C PRO A 53 -4.85 11.09 5.46
N ILE A 54 -4.21 9.94 5.15
CA ILE A 54 -2.76 9.76 5.28
C ILE A 54 -1.96 10.76 4.45
N LEU A 55 -2.54 11.25 3.34
CA LEU A 55 -1.89 12.22 2.44
C LEU A 55 -1.52 13.52 3.16
N VAL A 56 -2.20 13.84 4.27
CA VAL A 56 -1.91 15.05 5.04
C VAL A 56 -0.51 15.03 5.67
N THR A 57 0.07 13.84 5.88
CA THR A 57 1.40 13.73 6.49
C THR A 57 2.49 14.39 5.64
N ALA A 58 2.28 14.45 4.33
CA ALA A 58 3.12 15.19 3.39
C ALA A 58 3.09 16.72 3.60
N LEU A 59 2.01 17.24 4.19
CA LEU A 59 1.87 18.67 4.47
C LEU A 59 2.50 19.07 5.81
N ASN A 60 2.67 18.13 6.74
CA ASN A 60 3.18 18.41 8.09
C ASN A 60 4.48 19.24 8.14
N PRO A 61 5.47 19.05 7.24
CA PRO A 61 6.68 19.88 7.23
C PRO A 61 6.42 21.35 6.87
N VAL A 62 5.33 21.65 6.17
CA VAL A 62 5.00 22.98 5.67
C VAL A 62 3.99 23.68 6.58
N ILE A 63 2.95 22.96 7.01
CA ILE A 63 1.82 23.54 7.75
C ILE A 63 1.80 23.18 9.24
N GLY A 64 2.73 22.32 9.68
CA GLY A 64 2.79 21.81 11.04
C GLY A 64 1.81 20.65 11.32
N TYR A 65 2.15 19.84 12.33
CA TYR A 65 1.39 18.64 12.67
C TYR A 65 -0.04 18.93 13.14
N GLU A 66 -0.25 19.98 13.96
CA GLU A 66 -1.58 20.31 14.49
C GLU A 66 -2.57 20.65 13.37
N LEU A 67 -2.15 21.49 12.41
CA LEU A 67 -2.99 21.88 11.28
C LEU A 67 -3.22 20.71 10.33
N GLY A 68 -2.19 19.88 10.07
CA GLY A 68 -2.33 18.64 9.30
C GLY A 68 -3.33 17.67 9.93
N ALA A 69 -3.26 17.44 11.24
CA ALA A 69 -4.21 16.59 11.94
C ALA A 69 -5.66 17.13 11.84
N ALA A 70 -5.84 18.45 11.92
CA ALA A 70 -7.15 19.08 11.77
C ALA A 70 -7.72 18.90 10.35
N VAL A 71 -6.89 19.07 9.31
CA VAL A 71 -7.24 18.85 7.90
C VAL A 71 -7.66 17.40 7.67
N ALA A 72 -6.88 16.42 8.14
CA ALA A 72 -7.23 15.00 8.01
C ALA A 72 -8.56 14.65 8.69
N LYS A 73 -8.79 15.16 9.91
CA LYS A 73 -10.03 14.91 10.65
C LYS A 73 -11.25 15.49 9.91
N LYS A 74 -11.12 16.71 9.36
CA LYS A 74 -12.21 17.36 8.59
C LYS A 74 -12.46 16.64 7.26
N ALA A 75 -11.41 16.28 6.52
CA ALA A 75 -11.54 15.52 5.27
C ALA A 75 -12.22 14.16 5.48
N TYR A 76 -11.84 13.43 6.53
CA TYR A 76 -12.46 12.16 6.88
C TYR A 76 -13.92 12.30 7.29
N ALA A 77 -14.25 13.26 8.17
CA ALA A 77 -15.62 13.48 8.64
C ALA A 77 -16.58 13.92 7.51
N GLN A 78 -16.08 14.68 6.54
CA GLN A 78 -16.86 15.18 5.40
C GLN A 78 -16.80 14.25 4.18
N GLY A 79 -15.94 13.24 4.19
CA GLY A 79 -15.69 12.36 3.04
C GLY A 79 -15.18 13.10 1.81
N ARG A 80 -14.48 14.22 1.99
CA ARG A 80 -13.95 15.08 0.91
C ARG A 80 -12.48 14.76 0.62
N ALA A 81 -11.97 15.22 -0.51
CA ALA A 81 -10.56 15.05 -0.83
C ALA A 81 -9.70 15.89 0.12
N VAL A 82 -8.53 15.36 0.51
CA VAL A 82 -7.60 16.05 1.42
C VAL A 82 -7.13 17.38 0.81
N LYS A 83 -6.89 17.41 -0.50
CA LYS A 83 -6.49 18.62 -1.24
C LYS A 83 -7.51 19.76 -1.07
N ASP A 84 -8.80 19.48 -1.24
CA ASP A 84 -9.85 20.48 -1.13
C ASP A 84 -9.92 21.07 0.28
N VAL A 85 -9.78 20.22 1.29
CA VAL A 85 -9.84 20.64 2.69
C VAL A 85 -8.57 21.40 3.09
N ALA A 86 -7.40 20.99 2.60
CA ALA A 86 -6.15 21.70 2.80
C ALA A 86 -6.20 23.10 2.18
N LYS A 87 -6.74 23.23 0.96
CA LYS A 87 -6.92 24.52 0.29
C LYS A 87 -7.83 25.50 1.07
N GLU A 88 -8.83 24.99 1.79
CA GLU A 88 -9.70 25.82 2.64
C GLU A 88 -9.05 26.25 3.96
N MET A 89 -8.08 25.48 4.45
CA MET A 89 -7.53 25.63 5.81
C MET A 89 -6.09 26.16 5.82
N THR A 90 -5.47 26.34 4.66
CA THR A 90 -4.08 26.74 4.50
C THR A 90 -3.99 27.79 3.39
N ASP A 91 -2.91 28.58 3.40
CA ASP A 91 -2.64 29.58 2.35
C ASP A 91 -1.86 29.01 1.16
N LEU A 92 -1.82 27.67 1.03
CA LEU A 92 -1.10 26.99 -0.04
C LEU A 92 -1.83 27.13 -1.38
N THR A 93 -1.06 27.40 -2.43
CA THR A 93 -1.56 27.44 -3.79
C THR A 93 -1.95 26.05 -4.29
N ASP A 94 -2.78 25.98 -5.34
CA ASP A 94 -3.13 24.71 -5.98
C ASP A 94 -1.88 23.96 -6.47
N GLU A 95 -0.91 24.71 -6.99
CA GLU A 95 0.35 24.19 -7.52
C GLU A 95 1.23 23.59 -6.41
N GLU A 96 1.31 24.25 -5.25
CA GLU A 96 2.02 23.71 -4.09
C GLU A 96 1.34 22.47 -3.54
N LEU A 97 0.01 22.46 -3.46
CA LEU A 97 -0.76 21.30 -3.01
C LEU A 97 -0.61 20.12 -3.96
N ASP A 98 -0.64 20.34 -5.28
CA ASP A 98 -0.41 19.27 -6.26
C ASP A 98 0.99 18.69 -6.16
N ARG A 99 2.00 19.55 -5.94
CA ARG A 99 3.38 19.10 -5.78
C ARG A 99 3.59 18.33 -4.47
N LEU A 100 3.01 18.80 -3.37
CA LEU A 100 3.21 18.21 -2.04
C LEU A 100 2.37 16.94 -1.83
N LEU A 101 1.19 16.87 -2.44
CA LEU A 101 0.27 15.74 -2.30
C LEU A 101 0.39 14.71 -3.44
N ASP A 102 1.44 14.78 -4.26
CA ASP A 102 1.72 13.81 -5.32
C ASP A 102 1.97 12.42 -4.73
N PRO A 103 1.05 11.45 -4.91
CA PRO A 103 1.18 10.13 -4.31
C PRO A 103 2.39 9.34 -4.83
N ALA A 104 2.77 9.53 -6.10
CA ALA A 104 3.91 8.84 -6.67
C ALA A 104 5.21 9.31 -6.00
N ALA A 105 5.38 10.63 -5.85
CA ALA A 105 6.51 11.21 -5.13
C ALA A 105 6.57 10.76 -3.65
N LEU A 106 5.42 10.54 -3.00
CA LEU A 106 5.38 10.03 -1.63
C LEU A 106 5.89 8.60 -1.49
N THR A 107 5.82 7.78 -2.56
CA THR A 107 6.38 6.42 -2.55
C THR A 107 7.92 6.40 -2.64
N GLU A 108 8.55 7.52 -3.02
CA GLU A 108 10.00 7.64 -3.18
C GLU A 108 10.70 8.19 -1.92
N GLY A 109 9.99 8.35 -0.81
CA GLY A 109 10.55 8.82 0.47
C GLY A 109 10.16 10.24 0.88
N GLY A 110 9.22 10.88 0.17
CA GLY A 110 8.40 11.99 0.67
C GLY A 110 9.11 13.31 1.03
N ILE A 111 10.43 13.42 0.86
CA ILE A 111 11.20 14.64 1.13
C ILE A 111 12.00 14.98 -0.12
N LYS A 112 11.52 15.97 -0.88
CA LYS A 112 12.31 16.65 -1.92
C LYS A 112 12.84 17.95 -1.32
N HIS A 113 14.17 18.08 -1.25
CA HIS A 113 14.86 19.30 -0.82
C HIS A 113 14.59 20.47 -1.76
#